data_AF-A0ABD0N8E6-F1
#
_entry.id   AF-A0ABD0N8E6-F1
#
_cell.length_a   1.000
_cell.length_b   1.000
_cell.length_c   1.000
_cell.angle_alpha   90.00
_cell.angle_beta   90.00
_cell.angle_gamma   90.00
#
_symmetry.space_group_name_H-M   'P 1'
#
loop_
_entity.id
_entity.type
_entity.pdbx_description
1 polymer ?
#
loop_
_entity_poly.entity_id
_entity_poly.type
_entity_poly.pdbx_seq_one_letter_code
_entity_poly.pdbx_strand_id
1 'polypeptide(L)'
;MVLQAQNVPSLAAGVNCSFEDYTETEGHIMGGRIYCLSPSAREIAPITRNQGDKRVVKLYLKSKETGKKFASVDFVFYNCSVHQS
;
A
#
# COMPACT_ATOMS: atom_id res chain seq x y z
N MET A 1 -4.91 7.32 0.07
CA MET A 1 -5.56 6.44 -0.93
C MET A 1 -6.76 5.76 -0.31
N VAL A 2 -7.71 5.30 -1.13
CA VAL A 2 -8.92 4.59 -0.69
C VAL A 2 -8.96 3.23 -1.36
N LEU A 3 -9.18 2.18 -0.57
CA LEU A 3 -9.29 0.80 -1.01
C LEU A 3 -10.69 0.26 -0.74
N GLN A 4 -11.18 -0.55 -1.66
CA GLN A 4 -12.41 -1.31 -1.51
C GLN A 4 -12.07 -2.79 -1.64
N ALA A 5 -12.43 -3.57 -0.63
CA ALA A 5 -12.28 -5.02 -0.66
C ALA A 5 -13.66 -5.67 -0.77
N GLN A 6 -13.75 -6.72 -1.57
CA GLN A 6 -14.97 -7.50 -1.76
C GLN A 6 -14.75 -8.92 -1.23
N ASN A 7 -15.82 -9.58 -0.81
CA ASN A 7 -15.79 -10.97 -0.32
C ASN A 7 -14.84 -11.16 0.87
N VAL A 8 -14.74 -10.15 1.74
CA VAL A 8 -13.93 -10.17 2.96
C VAL A 8 -14.82 -10.33 4.20
N PRO A 9 -14.34 -11.02 5.25
CA PRO A 9 -15.03 -11.02 6.54
C PRO A 9 -14.97 -9.64 7.19
N SER A 10 -15.55 -9.51 8.40
CA SER A 10 -15.47 -8.28 9.18
C SER A 10 -14.03 -7.82 9.36
N LEU A 11 -13.77 -6.54 9.11
CA LEU A 11 -12.47 -5.90 9.31
C LEU A 11 -12.41 -5.10 10.62
N ALA A 12 -13.35 -5.31 11.55
CA ALA A 12 -13.47 -4.51 12.78
C ALA A 12 -12.22 -4.54 13.68
N ALA A 13 -11.45 -5.64 13.66
CA ALA A 13 -10.16 -5.73 14.36
C ALA A 13 -9.08 -4.78 13.77
N GLY A 14 -9.33 -4.22 12.59
CA GLY A 14 -8.46 -3.30 11.88
C GLY A 14 -7.54 -3.97 10.87
N VAL A 15 -6.96 -3.14 10.01
CA VAL A 15 -6.05 -3.56 8.95
C VAL A 15 -4.88 -2.61 8.82
N ASN A 16 -3.75 -3.11 8.33
CA ASN A 16 -2.65 -2.30 7.83
C ASN A 16 -2.60 -2.39 6.29
N CYS A 17 -2.23 -1.29 5.65
CA CYS A 17 -1.84 -1.23 4.25
C CYS A 17 -0.33 -1.45 4.14
N SER A 18 0.07 -2.56 3.52
CA SER A 18 1.46 -3.02 3.45
C SER A 18 1.97 -2.90 2.01
N PHE A 19 2.97 -2.05 1.78
CA PHE A 19 3.61 -1.86 0.48
C PHE A 19 4.74 -2.88 0.33
N GLU A 20 4.44 -4.03 -0.30
CA GLU A 20 5.25 -5.25 -0.27
C GLU A 20 5.72 -5.57 1.15
N ASP A 21 7.03 -5.73 1.38
CA ASP A 21 7.64 -5.90 2.69
C ASP A 21 8.40 -4.65 3.14
N TYR A 22 8.22 -3.51 2.46
CA TYR A 22 9.00 -2.29 2.73
C TYR A 22 8.46 -1.48 3.90
N THR A 23 7.14 -1.26 3.93
CA THR A 23 6.50 -0.42 4.96
C THR A 23 5.03 -0.77 5.10
N GLU A 24 4.51 -0.54 6.31
CA GLU A 24 3.12 -0.71 6.67
C GLU A 24 2.56 0.60 7.22
N THR A 25 1.38 0.97 6.77
CA THR A 25 0.63 2.13 7.27
C THR A 25 -0.68 1.65 7.87
N GLU A 26 -1.18 2.34 8.89
CA GLU A 26 -2.48 2.02 9.46
C GLU A 26 -3.60 2.32 8.44
N GLY A 27 -4.54 1.38 8.31
CA GLY A 27 -5.77 1.56 7.53
C GLY A 27 -6.93 1.97 8.42
N HIS A 28 -7.56 3.11 8.13
CA HIS A 28 -8.77 3.55 8.79
C HIS A 28 -10.02 3.09 8.02
N ILE A 29 -10.95 2.43 8.71
CA ILE A 29 -12.14 1.85 8.09
C ILE A 29 -13.33 2.77 8.33
N MET A 30 -13.93 3.26 7.24
CA MET A 30 -15.12 4.14 7.30
C MET A 30 -16.07 3.78 6.16
N GLY A 31 -17.32 3.46 6.49
CA GLY A 31 -18.35 3.14 5.48
C GLY A 31 -17.98 1.98 4.54
N GLY A 32 -17.29 0.96 5.05
CA GLY A 32 -16.84 -0.20 4.26
C GLY A 32 -15.65 0.07 3.33
N ARG A 33 -15.06 1.27 3.39
CA ARG A 33 -13.84 1.64 2.65
C ARG A 33 -12.66 1.74 3.60
N ILE A 34 -11.48 1.47 3.08
CA ILE A 34 -10.22 1.48 3.84
C ILE A 34 -9.40 2.67 3.34
N TYR A 35 -9.05 3.58 4.24
CA TYR A 35 -8.26 4.77 3.98
C TYR A 35 -6.86 4.57 4.50
N CYS A 36 -5.87 4.69 3.61
CA CYS A 36 -4.47 4.51 3.96
C CYS A 36 -3.64 5.69 3.45
N LEU A 37 -2.58 6.02 4.17
CA LEU A 37 -1.58 6.97 3.70
C LEU A 37 -0.60 6.25 2.76
N SER A 38 -0.12 6.95 1.74
CA SER A 38 1.06 6.48 1.01
C SER A 38 2.29 6.63 1.91
N PRO A 39 3.36 5.84 1.69
CA PRO A 39 4.58 6.02 2.47
C PRO A 39 5.19 7.39 2.17
N SER A 40 6.03 7.87 3.08
CA SER A 40 6.79 9.10 2.89
C SER A 40 7.84 8.93 1.79
N ALA A 41 8.32 10.04 1.23
CA ALA A 41 9.41 10.01 0.25
C ALA A 41 10.68 9.28 0.77
N ARG A 42 10.95 9.35 2.08
CA ARG A 42 12.07 8.65 2.73
C ARG A 42 11.87 7.13 2.72
N GLU A 43 10.65 6.66 2.96
CA GLU A 43 10.30 5.24 2.93
C GLU A 43 10.19 4.70 1.49
N ILE A 44 9.82 5.55 0.53
CA ILE A 44 9.76 5.20 -0.90
C ILE A 44 11.16 5.11 -1.52
N ALA A 45 12.13 5.89 -1.05
CA ALA A 45 13.48 5.92 -1.62
C ALA A 45 14.12 4.52 -1.82
N PRO A 46 14.14 3.59 -0.85
CA PRO A 46 14.67 2.24 -1.08
C PRO A 46 13.85 1.40 -2.07
N ILE A 47 12.58 1.73 -2.30
CA ILE A 47 11.67 1.03 -3.21
C ILE A 47 11.95 1.40 -4.67
N THR A 48 12.22 2.69 -4.93
CA THR A 48 12.30 3.26 -6.29
C THR A 48 13.72 3.55 -6.76
N ARG A 49 14.71 3.54 -5.85
CA ARG A 49 16.10 3.83 -6.22
C ARG A 49 16.58 2.87 -7.31
N ASN A 50 17.10 3.44 -8.39
CA ASN A 50 17.61 2.71 -9.57
C ASN A 50 16.55 1.87 -10.32
N GLN A 51 15.25 2.12 -10.11
CA GLN A 51 14.16 1.39 -10.77
C GLN A 51 13.60 2.10 -12.02
N GLY A 52 14.28 3.13 -12.52
CA GLY A 52 13.80 3.94 -13.65
C GLY A 52 12.68 4.90 -13.27
N ASP A 53 11.82 5.20 -14.23
CA ASP A 53 10.69 6.11 -14.08
C ASP A 53 9.50 5.47 -13.37
N LYS A 54 9.33 4.15 -13.47
CA LYS A 54 8.19 3.41 -12.93
C LYS A 54 8.62 2.19 -12.12
N ARG A 55 8.09 2.08 -10.90
CA ARG A 55 8.16 0.86 -10.08
C ARG A 55 6.75 0.43 -9.67
N VAL A 56 6.37 -0.79 -10.06
CA VAL A 56 5.10 -1.42 -9.63
C VAL A 56 5.38 -2.28 -8.40
N VAL A 57 4.68 -2.04 -7.29
CA VAL A 57 4.75 -2.89 -6.09
C VAL A 57 3.39 -3.49 -5.78
N LYS A 58 3.35 -4.59 -5.04
CA LYS A 58 2.11 -5.10 -4.46
C LYS A 58 1.72 -4.31 -3.21
N LEU A 59 0.56 -3.67 -3.22
CA LEU A 59 -0.08 -3.13 -2.02
C LEU A 59 -1.00 -4.20 -1.43
N TYR A 60 -0.70 -4.66 -0.22
CA TYR A 60 -1.47 -5.66 0.51
C TYR A 60 -2.36 -5.04 1.59
N LEU A 61 -3.49 -5.69 1.87
CA LEU A 61 -4.17 -5.56 3.15
C LEU A 61 -3.68 -6.66 4.09
N LYS A 62 -3.24 -6.26 5.29
CA LYS A 62 -2.81 -7.15 6.37
C LYS A 62 -3.78 -7.05 7.53
N SER A 63 -4.35 -8.18 7.95
CA SER A 63 -5.25 -8.26 9.10
C SER A 63 -4.49 -7.99 10.40
N LYS A 64 -4.99 -7.08 11.25
CA LYS A 64 -4.42 -6.88 12.60
C LYS A 64 -4.72 -8.05 13.54
N GLU A 65 -5.81 -8.78 13.30
CA GLU A 65 -6.19 -9.96 14.09
C GLU A 65 -5.24 -11.14 13.89
N THR A 66 -4.85 -11.41 12.64
CA THR A 66 -4.07 -12.61 12.29
C THR A 66 -2.61 -12.31 11.91
N GLY A 67 -2.30 -11.05 11.63
CA GLY A 67 -1.02 -10.62 11.06
C GLY A 67 -0.79 -11.08 9.62
N LYS A 68 -1.78 -11.68 8.95
CA LYS A 68 -1.63 -12.22 7.58
C LYS A 68 -2.03 -11.20 6.52
N LYS A 69 -1.26 -11.15 5.43
CA LYS A 69 -1.63 -10.46 4.19
C LYS A 69 -2.65 -11.32 3.44
N PHE A 70 -3.80 -10.76 3.08
CA PHE A 70 -4.92 -11.56 2.55
C PHE A 70 -5.50 -11.06 1.21
N ALA A 71 -5.22 -9.83 0.82
CA ALA A 71 -5.63 -9.27 -0.48
C ALA A 71 -4.53 -8.33 -0.98
N SER A 72 -4.43 -8.15 -2.30
CA SER A 72 -3.48 -7.21 -2.90
C SER A 72 -3.93 -6.61 -4.21
N VAL A 73 -3.32 -5.47 -4.56
CA VAL A 73 -3.44 -4.79 -5.85
C VAL A 73 -2.06 -4.31 -6.30
N ASP A 74 -1.90 -4.07 -7.60
CA ASP A 74 -0.71 -3.40 -8.12
C ASP A 74 -0.78 -1.91 -7.81
N PHE A 75 0.31 -1.37 -7.25
CA PHE A 75 0.46 0.04 -6.92
C PHE A 75 1.71 0.59 -7.62
N VAL A 76 1.57 1.73 -8.28
CA VAL A 76 2.64 2.31 -9.11
C VAL A 76 3.26 3.51 -8.41
N PHE A 77 4.57 3.46 -8.18
CA PHE A 77 5.38 4.64 -7.94
C PHE A 77 5.96 5.11 -9.27
N TYR A 78 5.74 6.38 -9.60
CA TYR A 78 6.25 7.01 -10.81
C TYR A 78 7.11 8.22 -10.44
N ASN A 79 8.28 8.33 -11.07
CA ASN A 79 9.26 9.39 -10.83
C ASN A 79 9.59 10.10 -12.15
N CYS A 80 8.97 11.26 -12.39
CA CYS A 80 9.20 12.05 -13.60
C CYS A 80 10.63 12.62 -13.71
N SER A 81 11.36 12.77 -12.60
CA SER A 81 12.67 13.46 -12.58
C SER A 81 13.79 12.72 -13.30
N VAL A 82 13.59 11.44 -13.64
CA VAL A 82 14.58 10.65 -14.37
C VAL A 82 14.59 10.95 -15.87
N HIS A 83 13.52 11.57 -16.39
CA HIS A 83 13.46 11.97 -17.79
C HIS A 83 14.19 13.30 -17.97
N GLN A 84 15.20 13.33 -18.83
CA GLN A 84 15.83 14.59 -19.25
C GLN A 84 14.86 15.32 -20.18
N SER A 85 14.60 16.60 -19.89
CA SER A 85 13.83 17.49 -20.77
C SER A 85 14.67 17.96 -21.95
#